data_AF-A0A7M7P696-F1
#
_entry.id   AF-A0A7M7P696-F1
#
_cell.length_a   1.000
_cell.length_b   1.000
_cell.length_c   1.000
_cell.angle_alpha   90.00
_cell.angle_beta   90.00
_cell.angle_gamma   90.00
#
_symmetry.space_group_name_H-M   'P 1'
#
loop_
_entity.id
_entity.type
_entity.pdbx_description
1 polymer ?
#
loop_
_entity_poly.entity_id
_entity_poly.type
_entity_poly.pdbx_seq_one_letter_code
_entity_poly.pdbx_strand_id
1 'polypeptide(L)'
;MTNLPGIIYTRWGNDVCPEDAELIYSGSIGGAHYIHTGSGSNHLCMPDEPIYDEVQAGLHDHRALLYSSEYEVHSAPLRIQPMHDHTPTCAVCRAPSGRTSKLMIPARNVCPSQEWRLEYAGYIMAAKYEHNRSELVCVDREMVPKAGTLGNQNGALLYMTEVRCQVGDGLDCGPYVDGYEITCAVCTI
;
A
#
# COMPACT_ATOMS: atom_id res chain seq x y z
N MET A 1 36.43 -1.85 3.00
CA MET A 1 35.03 -2.29 3.21
C MET A 1 34.18 -1.61 2.16
N THR A 2 33.71 -2.36 1.16
CA THR A 2 32.79 -1.82 0.15
C THR A 2 31.42 -1.63 0.82
N ASN A 3 30.94 -0.39 0.89
CA ASN A 3 29.62 -0.09 1.44
C ASN A 3 28.58 -0.57 0.43
N LEU A 4 28.10 -1.80 0.60
CA LEU A 4 27.08 -2.37 -0.27
C LEU A 4 25.78 -1.53 -0.14
N PRO A 5 25.14 -1.15 -1.24
CA PRO A 5 23.90 -0.38 -1.17
C PRO A 5 22.79 -1.21 -0.53
N GLY A 6 21.94 -0.58 0.27
CA GLY A 6 20.68 -1.17 0.72
C GLY A 6 19.53 -0.93 -0.27
N ILE A 7 18.58 -1.85 -0.34
CA ILE A 7 17.40 -1.79 -1.21
C ILE A 7 16.38 -0.76 -0.70
N ILE A 8 15.71 -0.10 -1.63
CA ILE A 8 14.62 0.84 -1.35
C ILE A 8 13.26 0.15 -1.50
N TYR A 9 12.38 0.37 -0.52
CA TYR A 9 11.01 -0.12 -0.53
C TYR A 9 10.04 0.91 0.05
N THR A 10 8.76 0.77 -0.27
CA THR A 10 7.69 1.58 0.30
C THR A 10 6.95 0.77 1.36
N ARG A 11 6.77 1.36 2.54
CA ARG A 11 5.85 0.89 3.57
C ARG A 11 4.54 1.63 3.37
N TRP A 12 3.53 0.92 2.87
CA TRP A 12 2.20 1.49 2.66
C TRP A 12 1.38 1.40 3.95
N GLY A 13 0.65 2.45 4.31
CA GLY A 13 -0.15 2.50 5.54
C GLY A 13 0.64 2.79 6.82
N ASN A 14 1.86 3.32 6.68
CA ASN A 14 2.66 3.81 7.80
C ASN A 14 3.69 4.83 7.30
N ASP A 15 3.85 5.95 8.01
CA ASP A 15 4.77 7.04 7.71
C ASP A 15 6.14 6.90 8.39
N VAL A 16 6.37 5.82 9.12
CA VAL A 16 7.63 5.52 9.83
C VAL A 16 8.27 4.27 9.25
N CYS A 17 9.59 4.26 9.08
CA CYS A 17 10.33 3.05 8.71
C CYS A 17 10.62 2.16 9.93
N PRO A 18 10.85 0.84 9.75
CA PRO A 18 11.37 -0.02 10.81
C PRO A 18 12.64 0.56 11.45
N GLU A 19 12.88 0.28 12.72
CA GLU A 19 13.96 0.90 13.52
C GLU A 19 15.35 0.82 12.88
N ASP A 20 15.63 -0.28 12.15
CA ASP A 20 16.89 -0.53 11.48
C ASP A 20 16.97 0.05 10.06
N ALA A 21 15.88 0.58 9.51
CA ALA A 21 15.82 1.16 8.18
C ALA A 21 15.89 2.70 8.20
N GLU A 22 16.55 3.26 7.19
CA GLU A 22 16.64 4.71 6.99
C GLU A 22 15.35 5.22 6.32
N LEU A 23 14.69 6.21 6.93
CA LEU A 23 13.60 6.95 6.30
C LEU A 23 14.17 7.90 5.25
N ILE A 24 13.79 7.72 3.98
CA ILE A 24 14.14 8.64 2.90
C ILE A 24 13.14 9.81 2.90
N TYR A 25 11.85 9.50 2.84
CA TYR A 25 10.76 10.46 3.02
C TYR A 25 9.46 9.73 3.36
N SER A 26 8.49 10.49 3.86
CA SER A 26 7.13 10.03 4.14
C SER A 26 6.09 10.93 3.47
N GLY A 27 4.86 10.45 3.46
CA GLY A 27 3.71 11.28 3.13
C GLY A 27 2.44 10.47 3.01
N SER A 28 1.64 10.75 1.98
CA SER A 28 0.30 10.16 1.79
C SER A 28 0.23 9.34 0.51
N ILE A 29 -0.59 8.28 0.50
CA ILE A 29 -0.77 7.48 -0.72
C ILE A 29 -1.63 8.27 -1.71
N GLY A 30 -1.18 8.39 -2.96
CA GLY A 30 -1.94 8.96 -4.07
C GLY A 30 -2.20 7.95 -5.18
N GLY A 31 -3.27 8.18 -5.95
CA GLY A 31 -3.63 7.35 -7.09
C GLY A 31 -4.69 7.99 -7.99
N ALA A 32 -5.24 7.23 -8.92
CA ALA A 32 -6.35 7.67 -9.77
C ALA A 32 -7.69 7.64 -9.00
N HIS A 33 -8.58 8.57 -9.32
CA HIS A 33 -9.96 8.56 -8.80
C HIS A 33 -10.70 7.29 -9.22
N TYR A 34 -11.51 6.70 -8.34
CA TYR A 34 -12.07 5.35 -8.54
C TYR A 34 -12.90 5.16 -9.83
N ILE A 35 -13.64 6.18 -10.29
CA ILE A 35 -14.40 6.13 -11.55
C ILE A 35 -13.58 6.49 -12.80
N HIS A 36 -12.35 6.99 -12.67
CA HIS A 36 -11.53 7.35 -13.83
C HIS A 36 -10.93 6.11 -14.46
N THR A 37 -11.15 5.94 -15.77
CA THR A 37 -10.62 4.82 -16.55
C THR A 37 -9.18 5.06 -17.04
N GLY A 38 -8.64 6.27 -16.84
CA GLY A 38 -7.30 6.68 -17.23
C GLY A 38 -6.42 7.05 -16.03
N SER A 39 -5.44 7.94 -16.23
CA SER A 39 -4.38 8.25 -15.26
C SER A 39 -3.44 7.06 -15.03
N GLY A 40 -3.12 6.70 -13.78
CA GLY A 40 -2.25 5.56 -13.45
C GLY A 40 -3.01 4.46 -12.71
N SER A 41 -2.59 3.20 -12.87
CA SER A 41 -3.15 2.06 -12.12
C SER A 41 -2.38 1.75 -10.82
N ASN A 42 -1.19 2.32 -10.67
CA ASN A 42 -0.35 2.15 -9.49
C ASN A 42 -0.63 3.22 -8.43
N HIS A 43 -0.06 3.01 -7.25
CA HIS A 43 -0.06 3.98 -6.17
C HIS A 43 1.27 4.74 -6.14
N LEU A 44 1.25 5.97 -5.62
CA LEU A 44 2.43 6.80 -5.39
C LEU A 44 2.50 7.15 -3.92
N CYS A 45 3.72 7.16 -3.36
CA CYS A 45 3.94 7.78 -2.06
C CYS A 45 4.20 9.26 -2.29
N MET A 46 3.20 10.09 -2.02
CA MET A 46 3.26 11.53 -2.27
C MET A 46 3.95 12.21 -1.09
N PRO A 47 5.07 12.91 -1.29
CA PRO A 47 5.75 13.61 -0.20
C PRO A 47 4.83 14.70 0.36
N ASP A 48 4.90 14.92 1.67
CA ASP A 48 4.12 15.96 2.35
C ASP A 48 4.47 17.39 1.87
N GLU A 49 5.69 17.59 1.40
CA GLU A 49 6.20 18.86 0.86
C GLU A 49 6.58 18.70 -0.62
N PRO A 50 5.64 18.94 -1.56
CA PRO A 50 5.94 18.86 -2.99
C PRO A 50 6.76 20.07 -3.45
N ILE A 51 7.68 19.84 -4.39
CA ILE A 51 8.41 20.89 -5.11
C ILE A 51 7.87 20.91 -6.53
N TYR A 52 7.40 22.08 -6.96
CA TYR A 52 6.98 22.33 -8.33
C TYR A 52 8.06 23.14 -9.06
N ASP A 53 8.23 22.86 -10.35
CA ASP A 53 9.09 23.62 -11.26
C ASP A 53 8.26 24.71 -11.97
N GLU A 54 8.40 24.88 -13.28
CA GLU A 54 7.56 25.79 -14.07
C GLU A 54 6.13 25.23 -14.24
N VAL A 55 5.15 25.89 -13.60
CA VAL A 55 3.75 25.45 -13.61
C VAL A 55 2.89 26.22 -14.62
N GLN A 56 2.11 25.48 -15.40
CA GLN A 56 0.94 26.06 -16.07
C GLN A 56 -0.26 25.95 -15.14
N ALA A 57 -0.64 27.08 -14.53
CA ALA A 57 -1.80 27.15 -13.64
C ALA A 57 -3.10 26.94 -14.40
N GLY A 58 -4.05 26.22 -13.77
CA GLY A 58 -5.37 25.95 -14.30
C GLY A 58 -5.77 24.47 -14.20
N LEU A 59 -7.06 24.21 -14.39
CA LEU A 59 -7.60 22.85 -14.51
C LEU A 59 -7.71 22.51 -16.00
N HIS A 60 -7.07 21.41 -16.39
CA HIS A 60 -7.03 20.93 -17.77
C HIS A 60 -7.74 19.58 -17.86
N ASP A 61 -8.62 19.44 -18.84
CA ASP A 61 -9.53 18.30 -19.04
C ASP A 61 -8.89 17.07 -19.72
N HIS A 62 -7.68 17.20 -20.25
CA HIS A 62 -6.98 16.18 -21.03
C HIS A 62 -5.75 15.59 -20.32
N ARG A 63 -5.52 15.94 -19.05
CA ARG A 63 -4.35 15.49 -18.28
C ARG A 63 -4.70 14.30 -17.39
N ALA A 64 -3.69 13.50 -17.04
CA ALA A 64 -3.82 12.54 -15.95
C ALA A 64 -4.05 13.29 -14.63
N LEU A 65 -4.94 12.76 -13.80
CA LEU A 65 -5.34 13.37 -12.54
C LEU A 65 -4.92 12.46 -11.39
N LEU A 66 -4.41 13.08 -10.32
CA LEU A 66 -3.93 12.41 -9.13
C LEU A 66 -4.75 12.86 -7.93
N TYR A 67 -5.19 11.90 -7.13
CA TYR A 67 -6.05 12.09 -5.98
C TYR A 67 -5.39 11.47 -4.74
N SER A 68 -5.76 11.98 -3.57
CA SER A 68 -5.46 11.30 -2.30
C SER A 68 -6.11 9.92 -2.31
N SER A 69 -5.50 8.97 -1.60
CA SER A 69 -6.12 7.66 -1.39
C SER A 69 -6.98 7.67 -0.13
N GLU A 70 -7.86 6.68 -0.01
CA GLU A 70 -8.73 6.52 1.16
C GLU A 70 -8.88 5.04 1.51
N TYR A 71 -8.84 4.76 2.81
CA TYR A 71 -9.21 3.44 3.31
C TYR A 71 -10.71 3.25 3.21
N GLU A 72 -11.10 2.09 2.70
CA GLU A 72 -12.49 1.65 2.59
C GLU A 72 -12.75 0.44 3.47
N VAL A 73 -12.35 0.58 4.74
CA VAL A 73 -12.38 -0.48 5.75
C VAL A 73 -13.50 -0.20 6.75
N HIS A 74 -14.75 -0.52 6.36
CA HIS A 74 -15.92 -0.38 7.24
C HIS A 74 -15.91 -1.38 8.40
N SER A 75 -15.55 -2.63 8.10
CA SER A 75 -15.34 -3.70 9.05
C SER A 75 -13.92 -4.22 8.89
N ALA A 76 -13.28 -4.58 9.98
CA ALA A 76 -11.91 -5.08 9.97
C ALA A 76 -11.81 -6.34 10.84
N PRO A 77 -10.83 -7.22 10.57
CA PRO A 77 -10.45 -8.30 11.49
C PRO A 77 -10.22 -7.78 12.91
N LEU A 78 -10.47 -8.60 13.94
CA LEU A 78 -10.52 -8.21 15.37
C LEU A 78 -9.32 -7.37 15.88
N ARG A 79 -8.15 -7.50 15.26
CA ARG A 79 -6.91 -6.82 15.68
C ARG A 79 -6.59 -5.57 14.85
N ILE A 80 -7.48 -5.14 13.97
CA ILE A 80 -7.33 -3.96 13.12
C ILE A 80 -8.47 -3.00 13.46
N GLN A 81 -8.15 -1.72 13.56
CA GLN A 81 -9.16 -0.69 13.72
C GLN A 81 -9.82 -0.40 12.36
N PRO A 82 -11.16 -0.26 12.29
CA PRO A 82 -11.80 0.27 11.09
C PRO A 82 -11.24 1.65 10.76
N MET A 83 -10.86 1.85 9.50
CA MET A 83 -10.20 3.08 9.02
C MET A 83 -10.94 3.75 7.86
N HIS A 84 -12.21 3.38 7.64
CA HIS A 84 -13.05 3.97 6.58
C HIS A 84 -12.95 5.51 6.55
N ASP A 85 -12.87 6.08 5.34
CA ASP A 85 -12.76 7.51 5.05
C ASP A 85 -11.50 8.21 5.59
N HIS A 86 -10.45 7.47 5.97
CA HIS A 86 -9.17 8.06 6.36
C HIS A 86 -8.15 8.00 5.21
N THR A 87 -7.37 9.06 5.03
CA THR A 87 -6.25 9.05 4.09
C THR A 87 -5.10 8.20 4.64
N PRO A 88 -4.63 7.18 3.90
CA PRO A 88 -3.51 6.34 4.30
C PRO A 88 -2.17 7.07 4.12
N THR A 89 -1.23 6.84 5.04
CA THR A 89 0.15 7.34 4.92
C THR A 89 1.08 6.35 4.24
N CYS A 90 2.30 6.77 3.93
CA CYS A 90 3.37 5.93 3.42
C CYS A 90 4.74 6.43 3.84
N ALA A 91 5.72 5.52 3.85
CA ALA A 91 7.13 5.80 4.04
C ALA A 91 7.96 5.13 2.96
N VAL A 92 8.91 5.84 2.38
CA VAL A 92 9.95 5.26 1.53
C VAL A 92 11.19 5.04 2.37
N CYS A 93 11.55 3.76 2.50
CA CYS A 93 12.57 3.27 3.41
C CYS A 93 13.74 2.68 2.62
N ARG A 94 14.93 2.81 3.20
CA ARG A 94 16.12 2.12 2.73
C ARG A 94 16.59 1.12 3.78
N ALA A 95 16.66 -0.15 3.39
CA ALA A 95 17.21 -1.18 4.25
C ALA A 95 18.71 -0.93 4.51
N PRO A 96 19.26 -1.40 5.65
CA PRO A 96 20.68 -1.46 5.92
C PRO A 96 21.55 -1.98 4.78
N SER A 97 22.77 -1.45 4.70
CA SER A 97 23.80 -1.92 3.78
C SER A 97 23.96 -3.44 3.84
N GLY A 98 24.01 -4.08 2.67
CA GLY A 98 24.06 -5.54 2.55
C GLY A 98 22.70 -6.19 2.30
N ARG A 99 21.59 -5.54 2.67
CA ARG A 99 20.24 -5.97 2.29
C ARG A 99 19.84 -5.40 0.94
N THR A 100 20.03 -6.21 -0.10
CA THR A 100 19.99 -5.78 -1.50
C THR A 100 18.74 -6.22 -2.24
N SER A 101 17.97 -7.13 -1.67
CA SER A 101 16.75 -7.66 -2.28
C SER A 101 15.54 -7.41 -1.41
N LYS A 102 14.38 -7.22 -2.05
CA LYS A 102 13.08 -7.12 -1.39
C LYS A 102 12.10 -8.12 -1.97
N LEU A 103 11.17 -8.56 -1.16
CA LEU A 103 10.11 -9.49 -1.53
C LEU A 103 8.82 -9.11 -0.80
N MET A 104 7.71 -9.04 -1.52
CA MET A 104 6.37 -9.03 -0.94
C MET A 104 5.76 -10.43 -1.12
N ILE A 105 5.27 -11.02 -0.04
CA ILE A 105 4.67 -12.35 -0.04
C ILE A 105 3.19 -12.22 0.34
N PRO A 106 2.26 -12.44 -0.61
CA PRO A 106 0.83 -12.47 -0.29
C PRO A 106 0.49 -13.74 0.49
N ALA A 107 -0.61 -13.70 1.23
CA ALA A 107 -1.11 -14.78 2.08
C ALA A 107 -0.10 -15.31 3.13
N ARG A 108 0.84 -14.44 3.53
CA ARG A 108 1.79 -14.67 4.62
C ARG A 108 1.92 -13.39 5.43
N ASN A 109 2.28 -13.52 6.70
CA ASN A 109 2.60 -12.41 7.60
C ASN A 109 4.00 -12.58 8.23
N VAL A 110 4.81 -13.46 7.64
CA VAL A 110 6.18 -13.83 8.03
C VAL A 110 7.03 -14.02 6.77
N CYS A 111 8.35 -13.89 6.91
CA CYS A 111 9.29 -14.08 5.81
C CYS A 111 9.61 -15.58 5.56
N PRO A 112 10.22 -15.92 4.40
CA PRO A 112 10.44 -17.32 4.00
C PRO A 112 11.38 -18.11 4.93
N SER A 113 12.35 -17.42 5.52
CA SER A 113 13.35 -18.01 6.43
C SER A 113 13.88 -16.95 7.40
N GLN A 114 14.71 -17.37 8.35
CA GLN A 114 15.36 -16.47 9.31
C GLN A 114 16.39 -15.53 8.68
N GLU A 115 16.85 -15.80 7.46
CA GLU A 115 17.79 -14.93 6.74
C GLU A 115 17.10 -13.68 6.19
N TRP A 116 15.79 -13.76 5.95
CA TRP A 116 14.99 -12.63 5.51
C TRP A 116 14.51 -11.81 6.71
N ARG A 117 14.81 -10.51 6.68
CA ARG A 117 14.28 -9.55 7.65
C ARG A 117 12.85 -9.18 7.27
N LEU A 118 11.92 -9.29 8.21
CA LEU A 118 10.57 -8.74 8.06
C LEU A 118 10.60 -7.23 8.25
N GLU A 119 10.29 -6.46 7.22
CA GLU A 119 10.16 -5.00 7.34
C GLU A 119 8.81 -4.64 7.95
N TYR A 120 7.72 -5.19 7.39
CA TYR A 120 6.38 -5.05 7.92
C TYR A 120 5.45 -6.13 7.40
N ALA A 121 4.30 -6.28 8.04
CA ALA A 121 3.25 -7.19 7.61
C ALA A 121 1.86 -6.60 7.85
N GLY A 122 0.95 -6.85 6.93
CA GLY A 122 -0.42 -6.38 7.03
C GLY A 122 -1.33 -7.11 6.05
N TYR A 123 -2.09 -6.39 5.23
CA TYR A 123 -3.10 -6.95 4.33
C TYR A 123 -2.94 -6.43 2.91
N ILE A 124 -3.26 -7.29 1.94
CA ILE A 124 -3.34 -6.90 0.54
C ILE A 124 -4.58 -6.04 0.36
N MET A 125 -4.39 -4.87 -0.24
CA MET A 125 -5.45 -3.93 -0.55
C MET A 125 -5.37 -3.46 -2.01
N ALA A 126 -6.53 -3.19 -2.59
CA ALA A 126 -6.71 -2.66 -3.94
C ALA A 126 -8.10 -2.03 -4.08
N ALA A 127 -8.43 -1.55 -5.28
CA ALA A 127 -9.77 -1.07 -5.60
C ALA A 127 -10.83 -2.19 -5.47
N LYS A 128 -12.07 -1.79 -5.18
CA LYS A 128 -13.23 -2.70 -5.13
C LYS A 128 -13.38 -3.44 -6.45
N TYR A 129 -13.85 -4.69 -6.41
CA TYR A 129 -13.98 -5.56 -7.58
C TYR A 129 -14.88 -5.01 -8.73
N GLU A 130 -15.72 -4.00 -8.46
CA GLU A 130 -16.57 -3.33 -9.46
C GLU A 130 -16.04 -1.94 -9.89
N HIS A 131 -14.90 -1.49 -9.35
CA HIS A 131 -14.22 -0.25 -9.74
C HIS A 131 -13.15 -0.51 -10.81
N ASN A 132 -12.53 0.55 -11.34
CA ASN A 132 -11.36 0.42 -12.18
C ASN A 132 -10.21 -0.24 -11.39
N ARG A 133 -9.49 -1.17 -12.03
CA ARG A 133 -8.40 -1.92 -11.38
C ARG A 133 -7.28 -0.99 -10.90
N SER A 134 -6.78 -1.28 -9.70
CA SER A 134 -5.52 -0.72 -9.19
C SER A 134 -4.53 -1.83 -8.85
N GLU A 135 -3.30 -1.46 -8.53
CA GLU A 135 -2.27 -2.37 -8.03
C GLU A 135 -2.65 -2.99 -6.68
N LEU A 136 -2.39 -4.30 -6.51
CA LEU A 136 -2.48 -4.98 -5.22
C LEU A 136 -1.25 -4.63 -4.38
N VAL A 137 -1.45 -3.86 -3.31
CA VAL A 137 -0.37 -3.41 -2.42
C VAL A 137 -0.49 -4.02 -1.04
N CYS A 138 0.65 -4.30 -0.40
CA CYS A 138 0.68 -4.71 0.99
C CYS A 138 0.60 -3.47 1.88
N VAL A 139 -0.53 -3.27 2.56
CA VAL A 139 -0.74 -2.18 3.52
C VAL A 139 -0.46 -2.69 4.92
N ASP A 140 0.31 -1.93 5.68
CA ASP A 140 0.62 -2.21 7.07
C ASP A 140 -0.66 -2.37 7.92
N ARG A 141 -0.64 -3.35 8.84
CA ARG A 141 -1.75 -3.60 9.76
C ARG A 141 -2.08 -2.43 10.67
N GLU A 142 -1.11 -1.54 10.92
CA GLU A 142 -1.31 -0.35 11.76
C GLU A 142 -2.19 0.69 11.05
N MET A 143 -2.26 0.66 9.72
CA MET A 143 -3.09 1.54 8.89
C MET A 143 -3.04 3.00 9.34
N VAL A 144 -1.84 3.53 9.59
CA VAL A 144 -1.67 4.88 10.13
C VAL A 144 -2.33 5.88 9.19
N PRO A 145 -3.33 6.65 9.67
CA PRO A 145 -3.99 7.65 8.87
C PRO A 145 -3.27 8.99 8.96
N LYS A 146 -3.36 9.79 7.89
CA LYS A 146 -2.92 11.19 7.95
C LYS A 146 -3.83 11.96 8.89
N ALA A 147 -3.26 12.65 9.87
CA ALA A 147 -4.03 13.40 10.86
C ALA A 147 -4.93 14.45 10.19
N GLY A 148 -6.20 14.53 10.62
CA GLY A 148 -7.16 15.53 10.14
C GLY A 148 -7.77 15.25 8.76
N THR A 149 -7.64 14.03 8.22
CA THR A 149 -8.11 13.68 6.86
C THR A 149 -9.39 12.85 6.80
N LEU A 150 -10.19 12.86 7.87
CA LEU A 150 -11.47 12.14 7.87
C LEU A 150 -12.47 12.79 6.91
N GLY A 151 -12.95 12.01 5.94
CA GLY A 151 -14.04 12.40 5.06
C GLY A 151 -13.99 11.66 3.73
N ASN A 152 -15.17 11.41 3.16
CA ASN A 152 -15.33 10.71 1.90
C ASN A 152 -15.02 11.63 0.71
N GLN A 153 -13.80 11.55 0.17
CA GLN A 153 -13.31 12.34 -0.98
C GLN A 153 -13.35 11.53 -2.28
N ASN A 154 -13.59 10.22 -2.20
CA ASN A 154 -13.66 9.27 -3.30
C ASN A 154 -12.44 9.32 -4.24
N GLY A 155 -11.24 9.44 -3.69
CA GLY A 155 -10.02 9.45 -4.47
C GLY A 155 -9.62 8.06 -4.97
N ALA A 156 -8.38 7.64 -4.68
CA ALA A 156 -7.95 6.27 -4.91
C ALA A 156 -8.34 5.38 -3.73
N LEU A 157 -9.20 4.39 -3.95
CA LEU A 157 -9.82 3.66 -2.86
C LEU A 157 -9.08 2.34 -2.56
N LEU A 158 -8.79 2.11 -1.28
CA LEU A 158 -8.14 0.90 -0.77
C LEU A 158 -9.12 0.05 0.04
N TYR A 159 -9.57 -1.05 -0.56
CA TYR A 159 -10.38 -2.09 0.07
C TYR A 159 -9.50 -3.27 0.45
N MET A 160 -9.84 -3.99 1.54
CA MET A 160 -9.22 -5.28 1.83
C MET A 160 -9.50 -6.27 0.68
N THR A 161 -8.51 -7.09 0.36
CA THR A 161 -8.65 -8.14 -0.65
C THR A 161 -9.09 -9.44 0.01
N GLU A 162 -10.23 -9.95 -0.41
CA GLU A 162 -10.73 -11.28 -0.04
C GLU A 162 -10.27 -12.32 -1.05
N VAL A 163 -9.93 -13.53 -0.58
CA VAL A 163 -9.80 -14.67 -1.49
C VAL A 163 -11.16 -15.09 -2.01
N ARG A 164 -11.22 -15.35 -3.32
CA ARG A 164 -12.22 -16.21 -3.92
C ARG A 164 -11.59 -17.55 -4.25
N CYS A 165 -12.04 -18.60 -3.58
CA CYS A 165 -11.65 -19.97 -3.87
C CYS A 165 -12.91 -20.82 -3.88
N GLN A 166 -13.30 -21.34 -5.05
CA GLN A 166 -14.49 -22.16 -5.21
C GLN A 166 -14.17 -23.31 -6.17
N VAL A 167 -14.87 -24.44 -6.04
CA VAL A 167 -14.63 -25.56 -6.96
C VAL A 167 -15.13 -25.16 -8.35
N GLY A 168 -14.20 -24.96 -9.28
CA GLY A 168 -14.49 -24.56 -10.66
C GLY A 168 -14.47 -23.05 -10.94
N ASP A 169 -14.14 -22.21 -9.94
CA ASP A 169 -13.97 -20.76 -10.10
C ASP A 169 -13.00 -20.20 -9.03
N GLY A 170 -12.22 -19.17 -9.36
CA GLY A 170 -11.20 -18.61 -8.46
C GLY A 170 -9.98 -19.53 -8.24
N LEU A 171 -9.33 -19.38 -7.08
CA LEU A 171 -8.19 -20.22 -6.70
C LEU A 171 -8.66 -21.63 -6.32
N ASP A 172 -7.83 -22.65 -6.54
CA ASP A 172 -8.02 -23.93 -5.85
C ASP A 172 -7.87 -23.67 -4.35
N CYS A 173 -8.91 -23.99 -3.57
CA CYS A 173 -8.94 -23.62 -2.17
C CYS A 173 -7.73 -24.16 -1.44
N GLY A 174 -7.39 -25.45 -1.55
CA GLY A 174 -6.28 -26.03 -0.79
C GLY A 174 -6.29 -25.52 0.68
N PRO A 175 -5.28 -24.76 1.14
CA PRO A 175 -5.23 -24.15 2.47
C PRO A 175 -5.94 -22.78 2.62
N TYR A 176 -6.40 -22.18 1.53
CA TYR A 176 -7.17 -20.94 1.52
C TYR A 176 -8.64 -21.19 1.90
N VAL A 177 -9.26 -20.16 2.48
CA VAL A 177 -10.67 -20.16 2.85
C VAL A 177 -11.35 -19.05 2.06
N ASP A 178 -12.45 -19.39 1.38
CA ASP A 178 -13.24 -18.42 0.60
C ASP A 178 -13.73 -17.27 1.49
N GLY A 179 -13.60 -16.04 0.99
CA GLY A 179 -14.01 -14.82 1.68
C GLY A 179 -13.03 -14.29 2.74
N TYR A 180 -11.91 -14.97 3.02
CA TYR A 180 -10.96 -14.47 4.02
C TYR A 180 -10.08 -13.36 3.44
N GLU A 181 -9.80 -12.34 4.25
CA GLU A 181 -8.89 -11.26 3.89
C GLU A 181 -7.44 -11.76 3.81
N ILE A 182 -6.71 -11.28 2.80
CA ILE A 182 -5.37 -11.76 2.51
C ILE A 182 -4.30 -10.94 3.22
N THR A 183 -3.55 -11.58 4.10
CA THR A 183 -2.38 -10.97 4.73
C THR A 183 -1.22 -10.82 3.74
N CYS A 184 -0.23 -10.01 4.10
CA CYS A 184 1.02 -9.90 3.36
C CYS A 184 2.21 -9.60 4.28
N ALA A 185 3.40 -9.93 3.80
CA ALA A 185 4.67 -9.62 4.44
C ALA A 185 5.62 -8.99 3.42
N VAL A 186 6.27 -7.89 3.79
CA VAL A 186 7.36 -7.30 3.02
C VAL A 186 8.67 -7.59 3.74
N CYS A 187 9.60 -8.22 3.04
CA CYS A 187 10.84 -8.73 3.57
C CYS A 187 12.04 -8.23 2.77
N THR A 188 13.20 -8.11 3.41
CA THR A 188 14.47 -7.81 2.74
C THR A 188 15.59 -8.77 3.15
N ILE A 189 16.60 -8.93 2.29
CA ILE A 189 17.80 -9.76 2.52
C ILE A 189 19.02 -9.18 1.81
#